data_AF-A0A8R1DQQ8-F1
#
_entry.id   AF-A0A8R1DQQ8-F1
#
_cell.length_a   1.000
_cell.length_b   1.000
_cell.length_c   1.000
_cell.angle_alpha   90.00
_cell.angle_beta   90.00
_cell.angle_gamma   90.00
#
_symmetry.space_group_name_H-M   'P 1'
#
loop_
_entity.id
_entity.type
_entity.pdbx_description
1 polymer ?
#
loop_
_entity_poly.entity_id
_entity_poly.type
_entity_poly.pdbx_seq_one_letter_code
_entity_poly.pdbx_strand_id
1 'polypeptide(L)' 'MQSTARGKNCAKMIDFSSNNGLEQHVRVPTRCNPNKILDLCFSNMPVVCDIKIGELFSDHKLVTITSIGVFSEFFAGS' A
#
# COMPACT_ATOMS: atom_id res chain seq x y z
N MET A 1 13.04 4.16 -6.32
CA MET A 1 12.71 5.51 -5.81
C MET A 1 12.31 5.34 -4.36
N GLN A 2 13.10 5.87 -3.41
CA GLN A 2 12.96 5.61 -1.97
C GLN A 2 11.93 6.58 -1.37
N SER A 3 10.91 6.09 -0.67
CA SER A 3 9.91 6.94 -0.02
C SER A 3 10.48 7.53 1.28
N THR A 4 10.66 8.85 1.34
CA THR A 4 11.10 9.54 2.57
C THR A 4 9.88 9.88 3.42
N ALA A 5 9.49 8.99 4.32
CA ALA A 5 8.33 9.22 5.18
C ALA A 5 8.75 9.87 6.53
N ARG A 6 8.24 11.07 6.81
CA ARG A 6 8.56 11.85 8.01
C ARG A 6 7.62 11.49 9.17
N GLY A 7 8.06 10.61 10.08
CA GLY A 7 7.37 10.31 11.33
C GLY A 7 7.85 9.01 11.99
N LYS A 8 7.78 8.91 13.32
CA LYS A 8 8.22 7.71 14.08
C LYS A 8 7.51 6.43 13.60
N ASN A 9 6.21 6.52 13.29
CA ASN A 9 5.44 5.38 12.80
C ASN A 9 5.78 5.03 11.35
N CYS A 10 6.10 6.05 10.54
CA CYS A 10 6.54 5.84 9.18
C CYS A 10 7.90 5.13 9.11
N ALA A 11 8.84 5.52 9.97
CA ALA A 11 10.14 4.85 10.09
C ALA A 11 9.95 3.37 10.45
N LYS A 12 9.10 3.05 11.43
CA LYS A 12 8.80 1.66 11.80
C LYS A 12 8.26 0.82 10.62
N MET A 13 7.39 1.39 9.79
CA MET A 13 6.88 0.69 8.61
C MET A 13 7.95 0.50 7.51
N ILE A 14 8.83 1.50 7.32
CA ILE A 14 9.97 1.39 6.40
C ILE A 14 10.95 0.31 6.90
N ASP A 15 11.27 0.31 8.19
CA ASP A 15 12.16 -0.68 8.80
C ASP A 15 11.55 -2.08 8.69
N PHE A 16 10.25 -2.22 9.00
CA PHE A 16 9.54 -3.50 8.87
C PHE A 16 9.57 -4.02 7.43
N SER A 17 9.23 -3.19 6.45
CA SER A 17 9.23 -3.60 5.04
C SER A 17 10.62 -3.96 4.54
N SER A 18 11.63 -3.17 4.87
CA SER A 18 13.02 -3.42 4.48
C SER A 18 13.58 -4.70 5.12
N ASN A 19 13.35 -4.90 6.42
CA ASN A 19 13.84 -6.07 7.15
C ASN A 19 13.21 -7.38 6.70
N ASN A 20 12.03 -7.34 6.09
CA ASN A 20 11.30 -8.52 5.60
C ASN A 20 11.33 -8.66 4.07
N GLY A 21 12.10 -7.82 3.37
CA GLY A 21 12.21 -7.84 1.90
C GLY A 21 10.90 -7.54 1.17
N LEU A 22 10.01 -6.76 1.78
CA LEU A 22 8.70 -6.43 1.22
C LEU A 22 8.82 -5.31 0.18
N GLU A 23 8.32 -5.55 -1.03
CA GLU A 23 8.16 -4.53 -2.06
C GLU A 23 6.82 -3.80 -1.89
N GLN A 24 6.84 -2.46 -1.95
CA GLN A 24 5.64 -1.65 -1.98
C GLN A 24 5.09 -1.50 -3.41
N HIS A 25 3.84 -1.90 -3.60
CA HIS A 25 3.17 -1.92 -4.91
C HIS A 25 2.33 -0.66 -5.18
N VAL A 26 1.70 -0.06 -4.15
CA VAL A 26 0.95 1.20 -4.32
C VAL A 26 1.92 2.37 -4.39
N ARG A 27 1.97 3.05 -5.53
CA ARG A 27 2.91 4.16 -5.82
C ARG A 27 2.26 5.48 -6.20
N VAL A 28 0.93 5.53 -6.27
CA VAL A 28 0.17 6.75 -6.62
C VAL A 28 -0.77 7.15 -5.48
N PRO A 29 -1.10 8.45 -5.33
CA PRO A 29 -1.96 8.91 -4.24
C PRO A 29 -3.31 8.21 -4.20
N THR A 30 -3.63 7.67 -3.04
CA THR A 30 -4.90 7.01 -2.76
C THR A 30 -5.84 7.91 -1.97
N ARG A 31 -5.33 8.83 -1.15
CA ARG A 31 -6.14 9.88 -0.52
C ARG A 31 -6.14 11.14 -1.35
N CYS A 32 -7.30 11.78 -1.47
CA CYS A 32 -7.45 13.11 -2.03
C CYS A 32 -7.50 14.18 -0.92
N ASN A 33 -7.09 15.41 -1.24
CA ASN A 33 -7.22 16.58 -0.35
C ASN A 33 -6.58 16.42 1.05
N PRO A 34 -5.24 16.37 1.16
CA PRO A 34 -4.24 16.47 0.10
C PRO A 34 -3.91 15.12 -0.54
N ASN A 35 -3.37 15.16 -1.77
CA ASN A 35 -2.88 13.97 -2.46
C ASN A 35 -1.78 13.27 -1.66
N LYS A 36 -2.10 12.11 -1.07
CA LYS A 36 -1.16 11.31 -0.28
C LYS A 36 -1.32 9.83 -0.57
N ILE A 37 -0.21 9.10 -0.48
CA ILE A 37 -0.20 7.64 -0.44
C ILE A 37 -0.38 7.24 1.02
N LEU A 38 -1.57 6.77 1.37
CA LEU A 38 -1.87 6.29 2.73
C LEU A 38 -2.31 4.83 2.75
N ASP A 39 -2.78 4.31 1.63
CA ASP A 39 -3.04 2.89 1.45
C ASP A 39 -1.78 2.23 0.90
N LEU A 40 -1.38 1.11 1.53
CA LEU A 40 -0.14 0.41 1.23
C LEU A 40 -0.45 -1.04 0.88
N CYS A 41 0.23 -1.56 -0.15
CA CYS A 41 0.24 -2.98 -0.49
C CYS A 41 1.69 -3.43 -0.55
N PHE A 42 2.01 -4.49 0.19
CA PHE A 42 3.35 -5.04 0.29
C PHE A 42 3.37 -6.52 -0.06
N SER A 43 4.38 -6.98 -0.80
CA SER A 43 4.68 -8.40 -0.91
C SER A 43 6.17 -8.63 -1.14
N ASN A 44 6.70 -9.75 -0.66
CA ASN A 44 8.05 -10.22 -0.98
C ASN A 44 8.03 -11.39 -1.99
N MET A 45 6.85 -11.75 -2.47
CA MET A 45 6.61 -12.78 -3.47
C MET A 45 5.88 -12.16 -4.67
N PRO A 46 6.06 -12.71 -5.89
CA PRO A 46 5.39 -12.23 -7.10
C PRO A 46 3.91 -12.65 -7.15
N VAL A 47 3.16 -12.34 -6.09
CA VAL A 47 1.73 -12.65 -5.96
C VAL A 47 0.85 -11.49 -6.40
N VAL A 48 1.35 -10.26 -6.39
CA VAL A 48 0.61 -9.08 -6.87
C VAL A 48 0.78 -8.99 -8.38
N CYS A 49 -0.30 -9.19 -9.12
CA CYS A 49 -0.30 -9.13 -10.58
C CYS A 49 -0.57 -7.73 -11.10
N ASP A 50 -1.54 -7.04 -10.49
CA ASP A 50 -1.98 -5.71 -10.94
C ASP A 50 -2.55 -4.90 -9.77
N ILE A 51 -2.35 -3.58 -9.83
CA ILE A 51 -2.93 -2.62 -8.91
C ILE A 51 -3.59 -1.50 -9.70
N LYS A 52 -4.89 -1.33 -9.49
CA LYS A 52 -5.68 -0.23 -10.05
C LYS A 52 -6.12 0.71 -8.95
N ILE A 53 -5.79 1.99 -9.12
CA ILE A 53 -6.30 3.07 -8.27
C ILE A 53 -7.42 3.75 -9.05
N GLY A 54 -8.66 3.44 -8.66
CA GLY A 54 -9.87 3.80 -9.38
C GLY A 54 -10.50 5.11 -8.92
N GLU A 55 -11.82 5.13 -8.96
CA GLU A 55 -12.64 6.29 -8.62
C GLU A 55 -12.59 6.62 -7.12
N LEU A 56 -13.06 7.82 -6.80
CA LEU A 56 -13.19 8.29 -5.44
C LEU A 56 -14.22 7.45 -4.67
N PHE A 57 -13.82 6.97 -3.50
CA PHE A 57 -14.63 6.25 -2.54
C PHE A 57 -14.42 6.91 -1.17
N SER A 58 -15.25 7.91 -0.84
CA SER A 58 -15.04 8.88 0.26
C SER A 58 -13.88 9.85 -0.02
N ASP A 59 -13.00 10.12 0.94
CA ASP A 59 -11.79 10.93 0.79
C ASP A 59 -10.60 10.11 0.22
N HIS A 60 -10.77 8.80 0.08
CA HIS A 60 -9.84 7.88 -0.56
C HIS A 60 -10.33 7.47 -1.96
N LYS A 61 -9.45 6.85 -2.74
CA LYS A 61 -9.73 6.21 -4.03
C LYS A 61 -9.81 4.70 -3.81
N LEU A 62 -10.70 4.04 -4.54
CA LEU A 62 -10.79 2.58 -4.51
C LEU A 62 -9.50 1.95 -5.01
N VAL A 63 -8.90 1.08 -4.19
CA VAL A 63 -7.73 0.29 -4.56
C VAL A 63 -8.18 -1.12 -4.91
N THR A 64 -7.98 -1.54 -6.15
CA THR A 64 -8.25 -2.91 -6.61
C THR A 64 -6.93 -3.63 -6.85
N ILE A 65 -6.76 -4.77 -6.21
CA ILE A 65 -5.55 -5.59 -6.32
C ILE A 65 -5.95 -6.93 -6.95
N THR A 66 -5.27 -7.27 -8.04
CA THR A 66 -5.35 -8.62 -8.61
C THR A 66 -4.14 -9.40 -8.13
N SER A 67 -4.38 -10.54 -7.50
CA SER A 67 -3.31 -11.42 -7.01
C SER A 67 -3.50 -12.85 -7.48
N ILE A 68 -2.39 -13.59 -7.57
CA ILE A 68 -2.41 -15.03 -7.77
C ILE A 68 -2.95 -15.65 -6.48
N GLY A 69 -4.03 -16.42 -6.59
CA GLY A 69 -4.82 -16.92 -5.47
C GLY A 69 -4.03 -17.65 -4.40
N VAL A 70 -3.70 -16.91 -3.34
CA VAL A 70 -3.49 -17.38 -1.97
C VAL A 70 -4.29 -16.41 -1.11
N PHE A 71 -5.33 -16.89 -0.43
CA PHE A 71 -6.22 -16.09 0.40
C PHE A 71 -5.42 -15.17 1.33
N SER A 72 -5.59 -13.86 1.21
CA SER A 72 -5.03 -12.87 2.13
C SER A 72 -6.17 -12.11 2.80
N GLU A 73 -6.37 -12.35 4.10
CA GLU A 73 -7.29 -11.58 4.94
C GLU A 73 -6.86 -10.10 4.97
N PHE A 74 -7.78 -9.20 4.66
CA PHE A 74 -7.60 -7.76 4.84
C PHE A 74 -7.87 -7.40 6.31
N PHE A 75 -6.84 -6.95 7.04
CA PHE A 75 -7.03 -6.29 8.33
C PHE A 75 -7.44 -4.82 8.07
N ALA A 76 -8.74 -4.55 8.09
CA ALA A 76 -9.24 -3.21 8.34
C ALA A 76 -9.19 -2.99 9.86
N GLY A 77 -8.21 -2.23 10.34
CA GLY A 77 -8.15 -1.83 11.74
C GLY A 77 -9.39 -1.02 12.12
N SER A 78 -10.14 -1.53 13.10
CA SER A 78 -11.22 -0.85 13.81
C SER A 78 -10.71 0.27 14.70
#